data_AF-A0A523AR98-F1
#
_entry.id   AF-A0A523AR98-F1
#
_cell.length_a   1.000
_cell.length_b   1.000
_cell.length_c   1.000
_cell.angle_alpha   90.00
_cell.angle_beta   90.00
_cell.angle_gamma   90.00
#
_symmetry.space_group_name_H-M   'P 1'
#
loop_
_entity.id
_entity.type
_entity.pdbx_description
1 polymer ?
#
loop_
_entity_poly.entity_id
_entity_poly.type
_entity_poly.pdbx_seq_one_letter_code
_entity_poly.pdbx_strand_id
1 'polypeptide(L)' 'MVKKKKGGEGMGDAKTKLPKATIIRLFKDAGAERVSADVADAVNKILLEVAKGAIKAAKAEGKKTISADNLRMVVVVT' A
#
# COMPACT_ATOMS: atom_id res chain seq x y z
N MET A 1 -36.24 28.43 -8.46
CA MET A 1 -35.25 28.45 -7.36
C MET A 1 -34.80 27.02 -7.08
N VAL A 2 -33.83 26.52 -7.84
CA VAL A 2 -33.31 25.15 -7.68
C VAL A 2 -32.27 25.16 -6.56
N LYS A 3 -32.58 24.51 -5.43
CA LYS A 3 -31.64 24.32 -4.34
C LYS A 3 -30.47 23.46 -4.85
N LYS A 4 -29.33 24.10 -5.13
CA LYS A 4 -28.04 23.40 -5.30
C LYS A 4 -27.79 22.59 -4.03
N LYS A 5 -27.95 21.27 -4.14
CA LYS A 5 -27.42 20.32 -3.16
C LYS A 5 -25.90 20.50 -3.24
N LYS A 6 -25.30 21.17 -2.26
CA LYS A 6 -23.85 21.11 -2.05
C LYS A 6 -23.56 19.62 -1.82
N GLY A 7 -23.11 18.93 -2.86
CA GLY A 7 -22.46 17.65 -2.72
C GLY A 7 -21.25 17.94 -1.86
N GLY A 8 -21.33 17.56 -0.58
CA GLY A 8 -20.15 17.53 0.26
C GLY A 8 -19.12 16.70 -0.47
N GLU A 9 -17.93 17.25 -0.62
CA GLU A 9 -16.74 16.50 -0.98
C GLU A 9 -16.48 15.51 0.16
N GLY A 10 -17.22 14.41 0.14
CA GLY A 10 -16.80 13.16 0.76
C GLY A 10 -15.58 12.71 0.00
N MET A 11 -14.43 13.22 0.40
CA MET A 11 -13.12 12.71 0.02
C MET A 11 -13.15 11.22 0.36
N GLY A 12 -13.33 10.38 -0.66
CA GLY A 12 -13.44 8.94 -0.48
C GLY A 12 -12.15 8.41 0.12
N ASP A 13 -12.19 8.09 1.42
CA ASP A 13 -11.13 7.37 2.12
C ASP A 13 -10.87 6.04 1.42
N ALA A 14 -9.81 5.98 0.62
CA ALA A 14 -9.29 4.71 0.13
C ALA A 14 -8.78 3.91 1.35
N LYS A 15 -9.62 3.00 1.86
CA LYS A 15 -9.39 2.04 2.96
C LYS A 15 -8.27 1.01 2.70
N THR A 16 -7.27 1.32 1.89
CA THR A 16 -6.25 0.37 1.42
C THR A 16 -4.84 0.92 1.57
N LYS A 17 -4.59 1.70 2.62
CA LYS A 17 -3.25 2.07 3.08
C LYS A 17 -3.03 1.53 4.48
N LEU A 18 -1.84 1.02 4.75
CA LEU A 18 -1.44 0.68 6.10
C LEU A 18 -1.41 1.98 6.95
N PRO A 19 -1.93 1.96 8.19
CA PRO A 19 -1.91 3.12 9.05
C PRO A 19 -0.49 3.62 9.29
N LYS A 20 -0.31 4.94 9.21
CA LYS A 20 0.99 5.60 9.43
C LYS A 20 1.62 5.21 10.78
N ALA A 21 0.82 5.12 11.84
CA ALA A 21 1.29 4.73 13.16
C ALA A 21 1.86 3.30 13.18
N THR A 22 1.22 2.36 12.48
CA THR A 22 1.68 0.97 12.37
C THR A 22 3.02 0.90 11.65
N ILE A 23 3.17 1.64 10.54
CA ILE A 23 4.44 1.70 9.81
C ILE A 23 5.53 2.32 10.68
N ILE A 24 5.27 3.46 11.32
CA ILE A 24 6.28 4.09 12.20
C ILE A 24 6.69 3.13 13.33
N ARG A 25 5.74 2.42 13.93
CA ARG A 25 6.04 1.42 14.96
C ARG A 25 6.90 0.29 14.44
N LEU A 26 6.61 -0.25 13.26
CA LEU A 26 7.42 -1.30 12.62
C LEU A 26 8.90 -0.89 12.51
N PHE A 27 9.17 0.36 12.10
CA PHE A 27 10.54 0.87 11.99
C PHE A 27 11.21 1.07 13.35
N LYS A 28 10.47 1.54 14.36
CA LYS A 28 10.98 1.67 15.73
C LYS A 28 11.32 0.30 16.34
N ASP A 29 10.45 -0.69 16.14
CA ASP A 29 10.66 -2.06 16.59
C ASP A 29 11.87 -2.70 15.87
N ALA A 30 12.19 -2.25 14.65
CA ALA A 30 13.40 -2.60 13.91
C ALA A 30 14.66 -1.81 14.35
N GLY A 31 14.57 -0.94 15.36
CA GLY A 31 15.71 -0.22 15.94
C GLY A 31 15.88 1.23 15.46
N ALA A 32 14.94 1.78 14.69
CA ALA A 32 15.02 3.20 14.31
C ALA A 32 14.71 4.12 15.51
N GLU A 33 15.65 5.00 15.85
CA GLU A 33 15.45 6.01 16.90
C GLU A 33 14.39 7.05 16.51
N ARG A 34 14.44 7.50 15.24
CA ARG A 34 13.50 8.46 14.66
C ARG A 34 13.04 7.99 13.28
N VAL A 35 11.79 8.29 12.96
CA VAL A 35 11.16 7.93 11.69
C VAL A 35 10.45 9.17 11.16
N SER A 36 10.77 9.56 9.92
CA SER A 36 10.16 10.72 9.29
C SER A 36 8.68 10.48 8.94
N ALA A 37 7.92 11.57 8.83
CA ALA A 37 6.49 11.55 8.59
C ALA A 37 6.10 10.98 7.22
N ASP A 38 6.97 11.10 6.22
CA ASP A 38 6.81 10.67 4.82
C ASP A 38 7.14 9.19 4.59
N VAL A 39 7.84 8.53 5.52
CA VAL A 39 8.17 7.10 5.45
C VAL A 39 6.91 6.25 5.24
N ALA A 40 5.81 6.61 5.89
CA ALA A 40 4.56 5.86 5.74
C ALA A 40 3.99 5.91 4.32
N ASP A 41 4.13 7.03 3.63
CA ASP A 41 3.67 7.17 2.25
C ASP A 41 4.56 6.37 1.29
N ALA A 42 5.89 6.43 1.51
CA ALA A 42 6.86 5.65 0.74
C ALA A 42 6.61 4.14 0.88
N VAL A 43 6.41 3.64 2.10
CA VAL A 43 6.14 2.21 2.36
C VAL A 43 4.84 1.76 1.69
N ASN A 44 3.77 2.55 1.78
CA ASN A 44 2.51 2.22 1.10
C ASN A 44 2.67 2.17 -0.42
N LYS A 45 3.50 3.05 -1.01
CA LYS A 45 3.82 3.01 -2.44
C LYS A 45 4.59 1.74 -2.81
N ILE A 46 5.61 1.38 -2.04
CA ILE A 46 6.39 0.14 -2.25
C ILE A 46 5.46 -1.08 -2.17
N LEU A 47 4.62 -1.16 -1.14
CA LEU A 47 3.71 -2.27 -0.94
C LEU A 47 2.73 -2.44 -2.11
N LEU A 48 2.23 -1.33 -2.68
CA LEU A 48 1.37 -1.36 -3.85
C LEU A 48 2.10 -1.91 -5.09
N GLU A 49 3.36 -1.54 -5.31
CA GLU A 49 4.15 -2.07 -6.41
C GLU A 49 4.45 -3.57 -6.23
N VAL A 50 4.74 -4.00 -4.99
CA VAL A 50 4.88 -5.43 -4.65
C VAL A 50 3.60 -6.19 -4.98
N ALA A 51 2.43 -5.68 -4.57
CA ALA A 51 1.14 -6.31 -4.85
C ALA A 51 0.87 -6.42 -6.36
N LYS A 52 1.13 -5.35 -7.13
CA LYS A 52 0.99 -5.36 -8.60
C LYS A 52 1.93 -6.38 -9.24
N GLY A 53 3.17 -6.48 -8.78
CA GLY A 53 4.12 -7.49 -9.24
C GLY A 53 3.61 -8.90 -9.00
N ALA A 54 3.10 -9.18 -7.80
CA ALA A 54 2.65 -10.51 -7.42
C ALA A 54 1.41 -10.94 -8.22
N ILE A 55 0.50 -10.00 -8.49
CA ILE A 55 -0.65 -10.21 -9.39
C ILE A 55 -0.17 -10.60 -10.80
N LYS A 56 0.82 -9.89 -11.34
CA LYS A 56 1.38 -10.17 -12.67
C LYS A 56 2.04 -11.55 -12.71
N ALA A 57 2.81 -11.91 -11.68
CA ALA A 57 3.45 -13.21 -11.57
C ALA A 57 2.42 -14.35 -11.52
N ALA A 58 1.41 -14.23 -10.64
CA ALA A 58 0.33 -15.22 -10.55
C ALA A 58 -0.42 -15.37 -11.89
N LYS A 59 -0.68 -14.26 -12.57
CA LYS A 59 -1.32 -14.27 -13.89
C LYS A 59 -0.47 -14.95 -14.97
N ALA A 60 0.85 -14.75 -14.96
CA ALA A 60 1.77 -15.41 -15.89
C ALA A 60 1.78 -16.93 -15.71
N GLU A 61 1.51 -17.41 -14.49
CA GLU A 61 1.34 -18.84 -14.16
C GLU A 61 -0.08 -19.37 -14.43
N GLY A 62 -0.99 -18.54 -14.94
CA GLY A 62 -2.40 -18.90 -15.14
C GLY A 62 -3.22 -19.03 -13.85
N LYS A 63 -2.68 -18.60 -12.71
CA LYS A 63 -3.33 -18.68 -11.40
C LYS A 63 -4.17 -17.43 -11.13
N LYS A 64 -5.34 -17.63 -10.50
CA LYS A 64 -6.20 -16.53 -10.00
C LYS A 64 -5.90 -16.17 -8.54
N THR A 65 -5.35 -17.12 -7.79
CA THR A 65 -4.96 -16.94 -6.39
C THR A 65 -3.49 -16.58 -6.32
N ILE A 66 -3.17 -15.51 -5.59
CA ILE A 66 -1.79 -15.08 -5.34
C ILE A 66 -1.25 -15.93 -4.18
N SER A 67 -0.14 -16.62 -4.40
CA SER A 67 0.58 -17.37 -3.35
C SER A 67 1.82 -16.61 -2.86
N ALA A 68 2.40 -17.07 -1.75
CA ALA A 68 3.64 -16.51 -1.22
C ALA A 68 4.81 -16.60 -2.21
N ASP A 69 4.83 -17.62 -3.09
CA ASP A 69 5.86 -17.76 -4.12
C ASP A 69 5.79 -16.61 -5.14
N ASN A 70 4.60 -16.09 -5.43
CA ASN A 70 4.45 -14.94 -6.31
C ASN A 70 5.00 -13.64 -5.70
N LEU A 71 5.12 -13.54 -4.36
CA LEU A 71 5.76 -12.40 -3.70
C LEU A 71 7.29 -12.48 -3.78
N ARG A 72 7.86 -13.68 -3.71
CA ARG A 72 9.32 -13.89 -3.82
C ARG A 72 9.87 -13.53 -5.19
N MET A 73 9.08 -13.70 -6.24
CA MET A 73 9.46 -13.29 -7.60
C MET A 73 9.48 -11.77 -7.79
N VAL A 74 8.90 -11.00 -6.88
CA VAL A 74 8.84 -9.54 -6.94
C VAL A 74 9.93 -8.97 -6.03
N VAL A 75 11.17 -9.00 -6.50
CA VAL A 75 12.24 -8.23 -5.89
C VAL A 75 12.18 -6.81 -6.45
N VAL A 76 11.86 -5.85 -5.58
CA VAL A 76 12.05 -4.44 -5.90
C VAL A 76 13.56 -4.16 -5.76
N VAL A 77 14.28 -4.16 -6.87
CA VAL A 77 15.66 -3.66 -6.91
C VAL A 77 15.58 -2.14 -6.89
N THR A 78 16.11 -1.54 -5.82
CA THR A 78 16.29 -0.09 -5.66
C THR A 78 17.53 0.39 -6.38
#